data_AF-D3B0P7-F1
#
_entry.id   AF-D3B0P7-F1
#
_cell.length_a   1.000
_cell.length_b   1.000
_cell.length_c   1.000
_cell.angle_alpha   90.00
_cell.angle_beta   90.00
_cell.angle_gamma   90.00
#
_symmetry.space_group_name_H-M   'P 1'
#
loop_
_entity.id
_entity.type
_entity.pdbx_description
1 polymer ?
#
loop_
_entity_poly.entity_id
_entity_poly.type
_entity_poly.pdbx_seq_one_letter_code
_entity_poly.pdbx_strand_id
1 'polypeptide(L)'
;MSEGKVKSRDSITDTACHVLKGAIVKVLNTPITVSVECQNKVKGRVCVEYTLDDKPDDSTLQKIEDECNRIIKENLPLNAFSMDRKEAEAKYTKEKVNNTYIYDKFPVPESVTTLTLVEIAGWNINCCPAVHLKSTGELGGIKISGINHRPQKKELEFRFDIVASDAVDNKKKKKGGAAPAVTVVDPLEEHRARISATNVKDLTARIVEMVIANANNQKTLEQTTIPEIQNLLTNLKNVSYSNGYNANK
;
A
#
# COMPACT_ATOMS: atom_id res chain seq x y z
N MET A 1 2.46 30.33 29.80
CA MET A 1 2.49 29.11 28.97
C MET A 1 2.28 29.57 27.53
N SER A 2 3.30 29.51 26.68
CA SER A 2 3.15 29.92 25.29
C SER A 2 2.31 28.89 24.55
N GLU A 3 1.08 29.24 24.19
CA GLU A 3 0.31 28.51 23.19
C GLU A 3 1.12 28.50 21.89
N GLY A 4 1.83 27.40 21.67
CA GLY A 4 2.58 27.21 20.44
C GLY A 4 1.58 27.24 19.29
N LYS A 5 1.64 28.25 18.44
CA LYS A 5 0.87 28.31 17.19
C LYS A 5 1.02 26.97 16.46
N VAL A 6 -0.04 26.18 16.43
CA VAL A 6 -0.13 25.00 15.57
C VAL A 6 0.02 25.52 14.14
N LYS A 7 1.15 25.20 13.50
CA LYS A 7 1.38 25.59 12.12
C LYS A 7 0.28 24.96 11.26
N SER A 8 -0.39 25.80 10.48
CA SER A 8 -1.45 25.37 9.55
C SER A 8 -0.89 24.34 8.56
N ARG A 9 -1.68 23.30 8.26
CA ARG A 9 -1.36 22.29 7.24
C ARG A 9 -1.48 22.94 5.86
N ASP A 10 -0.57 22.61 4.96
CA ASP A 10 -0.58 23.08 3.58
C ASP A 10 -1.36 22.10 2.70
N SER A 11 -2.28 22.61 1.89
CA SER A 11 -3.20 21.78 1.11
C SER A 11 -2.50 20.89 0.07
N ILE A 12 -1.32 21.31 -0.43
CA ILE A 12 -0.57 20.54 -1.43
C ILE A 12 0.04 19.31 -0.77
N THR A 13 0.84 19.49 0.28
CA THR A 13 1.48 18.34 0.93
C THR A 13 0.49 17.48 1.70
N ASP A 14 -0.64 18.02 2.14
CA ASP A 14 -1.70 17.22 2.73
C ASP A 14 -2.39 16.31 1.70
N THR A 15 -2.70 16.85 0.52
CA THR A 15 -3.19 16.06 -0.62
C THR A 15 -2.20 14.95 -1.00
N ALA A 16 -0.90 15.28 -1.02
CA ALA A 16 0.14 14.29 -1.30
C ALA A 16 0.22 13.18 -0.24
N CYS A 17 -0.02 13.48 1.04
CA CYS A 17 -0.12 12.46 2.08
C CYS A 17 -1.24 11.45 1.79
N HIS A 18 -2.40 11.90 1.31
CA HIS A 18 -3.50 11.01 0.95
C HIS A 18 -3.20 10.14 -0.29
N VAL A 19 -2.52 10.70 -1.29
CA VAL A 19 -2.05 9.92 -2.45
C VAL A 19 -1.02 8.87 -2.02
N LEU A 20 -0.03 9.27 -1.24
CA LEU A 20 1.03 8.38 -0.75
C LEU A 20 0.48 7.28 0.17
N LYS A 21 -0.48 7.62 1.05
CA LYS A 21 -1.14 6.64 1.92
C LYS A 21 -1.80 5.53 1.08
N GLY A 22 -2.58 5.88 0.07
CA GLY A 22 -3.22 4.88 -0.80
C GLY A 22 -2.21 3.96 -1.49
N ALA A 23 -1.06 4.50 -1.93
CA ALA A 23 0.02 3.70 -2.52
C ALA A 23 0.66 2.75 -1.49
N ILE A 24 0.93 3.25 -0.28
CA ILE A 24 1.47 2.44 0.83
C ILE A 24 0.49 1.30 1.16
N VAL A 25 -0.81 1.55 1.25
CA VAL A 25 -1.78 0.48 1.52
C VAL A 25 -1.83 -0.54 0.39
N LYS A 26 -1.86 -0.07 -0.86
CA LYS A 26 -1.89 -0.96 -2.03
C LYS A 26 -0.68 -1.89 -2.10
N VAL A 27 0.52 -1.39 -1.78
CA VAL A 27 1.77 -2.14 -1.94
C VAL A 27 2.17 -2.91 -0.69
N LEU A 28 2.05 -2.29 0.50
CA LEU A 28 2.51 -2.84 1.77
C LEU A 28 1.38 -3.34 2.68
N ASN A 29 0.12 -3.16 2.28
CA ASN A 29 -1.06 -3.48 3.09
C ASN A 29 -0.98 -2.90 4.51
N THR A 30 -0.52 -1.65 4.59
CA THR A 30 -0.25 -0.93 5.83
C THR A 30 -1.18 0.29 5.93
N PRO A 31 -2.39 0.13 6.49
CA PRO A 31 -3.45 1.14 6.37
C PRO A 31 -3.48 2.21 7.46
N ILE A 32 -2.81 1.99 8.58
CA ILE A 32 -2.87 2.88 9.75
C ILE A 32 -1.74 3.90 9.71
N THR A 33 -2.10 5.18 9.65
CA THR A 33 -1.17 6.30 9.78
C THR A 33 -0.94 6.63 11.25
N VAL A 34 0.32 6.80 11.62
CA VAL A 34 0.75 7.18 12.98
C VAL A 34 0.92 8.68 13.09
N SER A 35 1.57 9.30 12.09
CA SER A 35 1.81 10.75 12.06
C SER A 35 2.01 11.25 10.63
N VAL A 36 1.79 12.54 10.43
CA VAL A 36 2.06 13.24 9.16
C VAL A 36 2.74 14.58 9.43
N GLU A 37 3.57 15.03 8.50
CA GLU A 37 4.14 16.38 8.49
C GLU A 37 3.87 17.01 7.11
N CYS A 38 3.07 18.08 7.07
CA CYS A 38 2.59 18.73 5.84
C CYS A 38 2.52 20.26 5.99
N GLN A 39 3.56 20.87 6.56
CA GLN A 39 3.56 22.31 6.90
C GLN A 39 4.15 23.22 5.81
N ASN A 40 4.61 22.66 4.70
CA ASN A 40 5.15 23.41 3.56
C ASN A 40 4.67 22.80 2.25
N LYS A 41 4.85 23.49 1.12
CA LYS A 41 4.31 23.09 -0.19
C LYS A 41 5.13 22.02 -0.93
N VAL A 42 6.34 21.73 -0.47
CA VAL A 42 7.34 21.00 -1.26
C VAL A 42 7.67 19.64 -0.64
N LYS A 43 7.67 19.53 0.68
CA LYS A 43 8.14 18.34 1.39
C LYS A 43 7.17 17.94 2.47
N GLY A 44 6.95 16.64 2.58
CA GLY A 44 6.12 16.08 3.65
C GLY A 44 6.62 14.73 4.13
N ARG A 45 5.94 14.25 5.17
CA ARG A 45 6.18 12.94 5.77
C ARG A 45 4.88 12.23 6.05
N VAL A 46 4.88 10.91 5.86
CA VAL A 46 3.83 10.01 6.32
C VAL A 46 4.48 8.88 7.10
N CYS A 47 4.12 8.74 8.37
CA CYS A 47 4.51 7.62 9.21
C CYS A 47 3.35 6.66 9.34
N VAL A 48 3.58 5.37 9.10
CA VAL A 48 2.57 4.32 9.17
C VAL A 48 2.97 3.23 10.16
N GLU A 49 1.98 2.47 10.64
CA GLU A 49 2.22 1.28 11.46
C GLU A 49 2.75 0.14 10.59
N TYR A 50 3.98 -0.27 10.80
CA TYR A 50 4.65 -1.28 10.00
C TYR A 50 5.29 -2.32 10.91
N THR A 51 4.75 -3.53 10.90
CA THR A 51 5.05 -4.58 11.89
C THR A 51 6.16 -5.54 11.45
N LEU A 52 6.62 -5.43 10.20
CA LEU A 52 7.70 -6.28 9.69
C LEU A 52 9.06 -5.79 10.21
N ASP A 53 9.92 -6.75 10.54
CA ASP A 53 11.28 -6.49 11.03
C ASP A 53 12.23 -6.06 9.91
N ASP A 54 11.92 -6.40 8.66
CA ASP A 54 12.70 -6.03 7.48
C ASP A 54 12.17 -4.75 6.83
N LYS A 55 13.10 -3.87 6.47
CA LYS A 55 12.79 -2.67 5.71
C LYS A 55 12.35 -3.03 4.28
N PRO A 56 11.42 -2.28 3.66
CA PRO A 56 11.12 -2.45 2.24
C PRO A 56 12.36 -2.24 1.37
N ASP A 57 12.48 -3.03 0.30
CA ASP A 57 13.55 -2.90 -0.68
C ASP A 57 13.27 -1.77 -1.68
N ASP A 58 14.29 -1.40 -2.46
CA ASP A 58 14.19 -0.29 -3.43
C ASP A 58 13.14 -0.55 -4.51
N SER A 59 12.90 -1.83 -4.88
CA SER A 59 11.86 -2.22 -5.82
C SER A 59 10.46 -1.91 -5.27
N THR A 60 10.23 -2.21 -4.00
CA THR A 60 8.98 -1.92 -3.30
C THR A 60 8.77 -0.43 -3.15
N LEU A 61 9.83 0.33 -2.80
CA LEU A 61 9.76 1.79 -2.74
C LEU A 61 9.46 2.40 -4.11
N GLN A 62 10.08 1.89 -5.18
CA GLN A 62 9.79 2.34 -6.54
C GLN A 62 8.35 2.05 -6.94
N LYS A 63 7.80 0.88 -6.59
CA LYS A 63 6.38 0.55 -6.84
C LYS A 63 5.43 1.53 -6.13
N ILE A 64 5.73 1.91 -4.88
CA ILE A 64 4.92 2.91 -4.16
C ILE A 64 4.96 4.26 -4.88
N GLU A 65 6.15 4.70 -5.30
CA GLU A 65 6.31 5.94 -6.05
C GLU A 65 5.58 5.91 -7.41
N ASP A 66 5.70 4.80 -8.14
CA ASP A 66 5.03 4.60 -9.44
C ASP A 66 3.50 4.65 -9.28
N GLU A 67 2.96 4.02 -8.23
CA GLU A 67 1.54 4.05 -7.91
C GLU A 67 1.04 5.45 -7.52
N CYS A 68 1.84 6.22 -6.76
CA CYS A 68 1.52 7.63 -6.48
C CYS A 68 1.38 8.42 -7.79
N ASN A 69 2.38 8.32 -8.65
CA ASN A 69 2.43 9.10 -9.89
C ASN A 69 1.41 8.61 -10.93
N ARG A 70 1.04 7.33 -10.93
CA ARG A 70 -0.09 6.80 -11.71
C ARG A 70 -1.40 7.49 -11.32
N ILE A 71 -1.71 7.56 -10.03
CA ILE A 71 -2.94 8.19 -9.52
C ILE A 71 -2.95 9.70 -9.73
N ILE A 72 -1.79 10.36 -9.64
CA ILE A 72 -1.65 11.78 -10.01
C ILE A 72 -1.98 11.97 -11.50
N LYS A 73 -1.43 11.13 -12.37
CA LYS A 73 -1.67 11.19 -13.82
C LYS A 73 -3.13 10.92 -14.19
N GLU A 74 -3.80 10.03 -13.46
CA GLU A 74 -5.24 9.76 -13.62
C GLU A 74 -6.14 10.92 -13.16
N ASN A 75 -5.57 11.90 -12.43
CA ASN A 75 -6.23 13.12 -12.02
C ASN A 75 -7.58 12.89 -11.31
N LEU A 76 -7.58 11.97 -10.34
CA LEU A 76 -8.77 11.62 -9.59
C LEU A 76 -9.23 12.79 -8.71
N PRO A 77 -10.56 13.01 -8.57
CA PRO A 77 -11.08 14.06 -7.70
C PRO A 77 -10.83 13.75 -6.22
N LEU A 78 -10.55 14.80 -5.44
CA LEU A 78 -10.56 14.76 -3.98
C LEU A 78 -11.90 15.29 -3.48
N ASN A 79 -12.74 14.38 -3.00
CA ASN A 79 -14.08 14.72 -2.52
C ASN A 79 -14.03 14.96 -1.02
N ALA A 80 -14.12 16.22 -0.60
CA ALA A 80 -14.33 16.58 0.79
C ALA A 80 -15.82 16.75 1.09
N PHE A 81 -16.34 16.05 2.10
CA PHE A 81 -17.76 16.10 2.46
C PHE A 81 -17.98 15.81 3.95
N SER A 82 -19.13 16.22 4.47
CA SER A 82 -19.54 15.94 5.84
C SER A 82 -20.50 14.75 5.89
N MET A 83 -20.37 13.92 6.92
CA MET A 83 -21.22 12.75 7.14
C MET A 83 -21.43 12.55 8.65
N ASP A 84 -22.60 12.06 9.06
CA ASP A 84 -22.81 11.64 10.46
C ASP A 84 -21.79 10.55 10.82
N ARG A 85 -21.25 10.63 12.05
CA ARG A 85 -20.21 9.69 12.51
C ARG A 85 -20.67 8.25 12.40
N LYS A 86 -21.88 7.92 12.88
CA LYS A 86 -22.36 6.53 12.91
C LYS A 86 -22.60 6.02 11.50
N GLU A 87 -23.13 6.87 10.62
CA GLU A 87 -23.30 6.54 9.21
C GLU A 87 -21.96 6.28 8.52
N ALA A 88 -20.96 7.14 8.74
CA ALA A 88 -19.61 6.97 8.20
C ALA A 88 -18.94 5.68 8.67
N GLU A 89 -18.99 5.41 9.97
CA GLU A 89 -18.45 4.19 10.58
C GLU A 89 -19.13 2.95 10.01
N ALA A 90 -20.46 2.95 9.89
CA ALA A 90 -21.22 1.84 9.33
C ALA A 90 -20.87 1.60 7.84
N LYS A 91 -20.83 2.66 7.03
CA LYS A 91 -20.51 2.59 5.60
C LYS A 91 -19.09 2.06 5.38
N TYR A 92 -18.07 2.74 5.90
CA TYR A 92 -16.67 2.43 5.61
C TYR A 92 -16.11 1.25 6.41
N THR A 93 -16.90 0.65 7.30
CA THR A 93 -16.63 -0.70 7.84
C THR A 93 -17.02 -1.78 6.84
N LYS A 94 -18.16 -1.62 6.15
CA LYS A 94 -18.67 -2.60 5.16
C LYS A 94 -18.03 -2.42 3.78
N GLU A 95 -17.84 -1.17 3.37
CA GLU A 95 -17.36 -0.78 2.05
C GLU A 95 -16.00 -0.08 2.18
N LYS A 96 -14.94 -0.88 2.22
CA LYS A 96 -13.58 -0.37 2.33
C LYS A 96 -13.14 0.30 1.03
N VAL A 97 -12.45 1.43 1.16
CA VAL A 97 -11.76 2.10 0.05
C VAL A 97 -10.29 1.69 0.10
N ASN A 98 -9.84 0.82 -0.80
CA ASN A 98 -8.43 0.35 -0.86
C ASN A 98 -7.87 -0.12 0.50
N ASN A 99 -8.68 -0.85 1.28
CA ASN A 99 -8.34 -1.28 2.65
C ASN A 99 -7.91 -0.13 3.61
N THR A 100 -8.28 1.12 3.33
CA THR A 100 -8.03 2.26 4.22
C THR A 100 -9.16 2.42 5.25
N TYR A 101 -8.91 3.25 6.27
CA TYR A 101 -9.86 3.56 7.33
C TYR A 101 -10.10 5.06 7.43
N ILE A 102 -11.33 5.43 7.82
CA ILE A 102 -11.67 6.82 8.12
C ILE A 102 -10.84 7.37 9.29
N TYR A 103 -10.36 6.52 10.20
CA TYR A 103 -9.56 6.92 11.34
C TYR A 103 -8.11 6.42 11.23
N ASP A 104 -7.19 7.27 11.66
CA ASP A 104 -5.78 6.97 11.88
C ASP A 104 -5.48 7.12 13.39
N LYS A 105 -4.21 7.13 13.82
CA LYS A 105 -3.84 7.39 15.23
C LYS A 105 -4.01 8.86 15.67
N PHE A 106 -4.87 9.60 14.98
CA PHE A 106 -5.34 10.93 15.35
C PHE A 106 -6.77 10.78 15.90
N PRO A 107 -6.96 10.63 17.21
CA PRO A 107 -8.28 10.40 17.77
C PRO A 107 -9.19 11.60 17.51
N VAL A 108 -10.40 11.34 17.02
CA VAL A 108 -11.46 12.35 16.89
C VAL A 108 -12.24 12.39 18.21
N PRO A 109 -12.41 13.56 18.86
CA PRO A 109 -13.12 13.63 20.14
C PRO A 109 -14.54 13.06 20.06
N GLU A 110 -15.00 12.34 21.10
CA GLU A 110 -16.32 11.71 21.12
C GLU A 110 -17.48 12.69 20.91
N SER A 111 -17.30 13.97 21.28
CA SER A 111 -18.30 15.03 21.07
C SER A 111 -18.56 15.38 19.60
N VAL A 112 -17.68 15.02 18.67
CA VAL A 112 -17.83 15.33 17.24
C VAL A 112 -18.80 14.34 16.58
N THR A 113 -20.05 14.72 16.37
CA THR A 113 -21.05 13.82 15.77
C THR A 113 -21.08 13.87 14.24
N THR A 114 -20.49 14.89 13.63
CA THR A 114 -20.36 15.02 12.17
C THR A 114 -18.88 15.02 11.78
N LEU A 115 -18.48 14.08 10.94
CA LEU A 115 -17.10 13.96 10.45
C LEU A 115 -16.95 14.72 9.13
N THR A 116 -15.80 15.36 8.95
CA THR A 116 -15.35 15.82 7.63
C THR A 116 -14.45 14.75 7.03
N LEU A 117 -14.91 14.11 5.97
CA LEU A 117 -14.21 13.06 5.26
C LEU A 117 -13.61 13.60 3.96
N VAL A 118 -12.45 13.10 3.59
CA VAL A 118 -11.82 13.30 2.28
C VAL A 118 -11.63 11.94 1.60
N GLU A 119 -12.18 11.80 0.40
CA GLU A 119 -12.15 10.57 -0.39
C GLU A 119 -11.51 10.79 -1.76
N ILE A 120 -10.55 9.92 -2.09
CA ILE A 120 -10.13 9.65 -3.46
C ILE A 120 -10.72 8.28 -3.81
N ALA A 121 -11.68 8.26 -4.74
CA ALA A 121 -12.49 7.08 -5.04
C ALA A 121 -11.62 5.85 -5.34
N GLY A 122 -11.88 4.74 -4.64
CA GLY A 122 -11.13 3.49 -4.79
C GLY A 122 -9.65 3.56 -4.35
N TRP A 123 -9.19 4.66 -3.75
CA TRP A 123 -7.78 4.89 -3.42
C TRP A 123 -7.52 5.18 -1.94
N ASN A 124 -8.21 6.15 -1.35
CA ASN A 124 -8.03 6.52 0.05
C ASN A 124 -9.29 7.21 0.61
N ILE A 125 -9.67 6.85 1.84
CA ILE A 125 -10.65 7.59 2.65
C ILE A 125 -10.02 7.99 4.00
N ASN A 126 -10.30 9.20 4.48
CA ASN A 126 -9.87 9.65 5.80
C ASN A 126 -10.80 10.71 6.39
N CYS A 127 -10.93 10.74 7.71
CA CYS A 127 -11.46 11.87 8.46
C CYS A 127 -10.37 12.94 8.57
N CYS A 128 -10.43 13.94 7.70
CA CYS A 128 -9.47 15.05 7.66
C CYS A 128 -10.22 16.36 7.42
N PRO A 129 -10.28 17.27 8.41
CA PRO A 129 -10.96 18.56 8.26
C PRO A 129 -10.10 19.63 7.55
N ALA A 130 -8.87 19.29 7.15
CA ALA A 130 -7.99 20.21 6.46
C ALA A 130 -8.47 20.52 5.03
N VAL A 131 -7.96 21.61 4.48
CA VAL A 131 -8.21 21.97 3.07
C VAL A 131 -7.24 21.20 2.18
N HIS A 132 -7.75 20.69 1.05
CA HIS A 132 -7.00 19.91 0.07
C HIS A 132 -7.11 20.54 -1.31
N LEU A 133 -6.30 20.06 -2.26
CA LEU A 133 -6.49 20.30 -3.68
C LEU A 133 -7.79 19.65 -4.16
N LYS A 134 -8.29 20.04 -5.33
CA LYS A 134 -9.55 19.49 -5.87
C LYS A 134 -9.33 18.15 -6.57
N SER A 135 -8.12 17.89 -7.04
CA SER A 135 -7.77 16.68 -7.79
C SER A 135 -6.30 16.30 -7.62
N THR A 136 -5.98 15.02 -7.82
CA THR A 136 -4.63 14.49 -7.63
C THR A 136 -3.65 15.05 -8.66
N GLY A 137 -4.10 15.42 -9.86
CA GLY A 137 -3.26 15.96 -10.93
C GLY A 137 -2.69 17.35 -10.64
N GLU A 138 -3.24 18.07 -9.67
CA GLU A 138 -2.72 19.38 -9.24
C GLU A 138 -1.40 19.28 -8.45
N LEU A 139 -0.96 18.07 -8.06
CA LEU A 139 0.29 17.84 -7.32
C LEU A 139 1.54 17.93 -8.21
N GLY A 140 1.44 17.75 -9.53
CA GLY A 140 2.59 17.55 -10.41
C GLY A 140 3.16 16.13 -10.32
N GLY A 141 3.87 15.81 -9.25
CA GLY A 141 4.45 14.48 -9.02
C GLY A 141 4.98 14.30 -7.60
N ILE A 142 5.13 13.04 -7.18
CA ILE A 142 5.69 12.67 -5.88
C ILE A 142 6.99 11.90 -6.09
N LYS A 143 8.04 12.31 -5.38
CA LYS A 143 9.31 11.59 -5.26
C LYS A 143 9.50 11.14 -3.82
N ILE A 144 9.72 9.85 -3.58
CA ILE A 144 10.14 9.34 -2.28
C ILE A 144 11.61 9.71 -2.08
N SER A 145 11.88 10.59 -1.12
CA SER A 145 13.23 11.09 -0.81
C SER A 145 13.94 10.25 0.25
N GLY A 146 13.20 9.39 0.96
CA GLY A 146 13.77 8.32 1.77
C GLY A 146 12.79 7.76 2.78
N ILE A 147 13.22 6.71 3.48
CA ILE A 147 12.45 6.08 4.55
C ILE A 147 13.20 6.12 5.90
N ASN A 148 12.47 5.91 6.99
CA ASN A 148 13.04 5.61 8.30
C ASN A 148 12.22 4.48 8.94
N HIS A 149 12.79 3.28 8.95
CA HIS A 149 12.16 2.08 9.52
C HIS A 149 12.58 1.91 10.98
N ARG A 150 11.58 1.81 11.86
CA ARG A 150 11.76 1.74 13.31
C ARG A 150 11.04 0.48 13.83
N PRO A 151 11.62 -0.73 13.66
CA PRO A 151 10.95 -1.98 14.00
C PRO A 151 10.55 -2.07 15.48
N GLN A 152 11.38 -1.54 16.39
CA GLN A 152 11.07 -1.46 17.82
C GLN A 152 9.79 -0.67 18.14
N LYS A 153 9.42 0.30 17.29
CA LYS A 153 8.19 1.09 17.41
C LYS A 153 7.06 0.60 16.52
N LYS A 154 7.32 -0.40 15.66
CA LYS A 154 6.43 -0.86 14.58
C LYS A 154 6.02 0.30 13.67
N GLU A 155 7.00 1.10 13.25
CA GLU A 155 6.78 2.30 12.43
C GLU A 155 7.65 2.32 11.18
N LEU A 156 7.08 2.80 10.08
CA LEU A 156 7.81 3.13 8.86
C LEU A 156 7.43 4.55 8.42
N GLU A 157 8.40 5.44 8.40
CA GLU A 157 8.22 6.81 7.92
C GLU A 157 8.71 6.93 6.48
N PHE A 158 7.89 7.52 5.63
CA PHE A 158 8.21 7.94 4.28
C PHE A 158 8.39 9.46 4.26
N ARG A 159 9.51 9.93 3.70
CA ARG A 159 9.74 11.32 3.32
C ARG A 159 9.52 11.45 1.83
N PHE A 160 8.84 12.51 1.42
CA PHE A 160 8.58 12.78 0.01
C PHE A 160 8.78 14.24 -0.35
N ASP A 161 9.08 14.47 -1.61
CA ASP A 161 9.17 15.77 -2.25
C ASP A 161 8.12 15.85 -3.38
N ILE A 162 7.50 17.03 -3.52
CA ILE A 162 6.67 17.39 -4.67
C ILE A 162 7.58 17.87 -5.80
N VAL A 163 7.42 17.29 -6.98
CA VAL A 163 8.23 17.58 -8.16
C VAL A 163 7.35 18.02 -9.33
N ALA A 164 7.92 18.80 -10.25
CA ALA A 164 7.25 19.14 -11.49
C ALA A 164 7.02 17.87 -12.35
N SER A 165 5.90 17.82 -13.06
CA SER A 165 5.43 16.63 -13.80
C SER A 165 6.47 16.07 -14.78
N ASP A 166 7.25 16.94 -15.44
CA ASP A 166 8.26 16.55 -16.44
C ASP A 166 9.54 15.94 -15.83
N ALA A 167 9.75 16.10 -14.52
CA ALA A 167 10.94 15.60 -13.84
C ALA A 167 10.86 14.09 -13.53
N VAL A 168 9.67 13.48 -13.61
CA VAL A 168 9.44 12.06 -13.28
C VAL A 168 9.87 11.14 -14.43
N ASP A 169 9.83 11.61 -15.68
CA ASP A 169 10.13 10.79 -16.88
C ASP A 169 11.64 10.63 -17.19
N ASN A 170 12.52 11.42 -16.57
CA ASN A 170 13.90 11.60 -17.05
C ASN A 170 14.95 10.58 -16.54
N LYS A 171 14.55 9.44 -15.96
CA LYS A 171 15.51 8.41 -15.47
C LYS A 171 15.57 7.10 -16.27
N LYS A 172 14.87 6.96 -17.40
CA LYS A 172 14.97 5.77 -18.28
C LYS A 172 15.74 6.04 -19.57
N LYS A 173 17.05 6.35 -19.52
CA LYS A 173 17.94 6.10 -20.69
C LYS A 173 19.33 5.59 -20.26
N LYS A 174 19.69 4.45 -20.89
CA LYS A 174 20.89 3.59 -20.80
C LYS A 174 20.81 2.52 -19.68
N LYS A 175 20.88 1.21 -19.93
CA LYS A 175 21.42 0.34 -21.00
C LYS A 175 20.39 -0.79 -21.25
N GLY A 176 20.06 -1.24 -22.46
CA GLY A 176 20.94 -1.94 -23.41
C GLY A 176 20.96 -3.45 -23.12
N GLY A 177 19.96 -4.20 -23.58
CA GLY A 177 19.90 -5.68 -23.52
C GLY A 177 18.49 -6.22 -23.80
N ALA A 178 18.34 -7.07 -24.81
CA ALA A 178 17.07 -7.61 -25.29
C ALA A 178 16.34 -8.46 -24.22
N ALA A 179 15.03 -8.28 -24.07
CA ALA A 179 14.18 -9.07 -23.17
C ALA A 179 13.50 -10.23 -23.93
N PRO A 180 13.38 -11.43 -23.34
CA PRO A 180 12.50 -12.46 -23.88
C PRO A 180 11.04 -12.15 -23.51
N ALA A 181 10.11 -12.68 -24.32
CA ALA A 181 8.68 -12.41 -24.23
C ALA A 181 8.09 -12.81 -22.85
N VAL A 182 7.40 -11.87 -22.21
CA VAL A 182 6.65 -12.07 -20.97
C VAL A 182 5.22 -12.49 -21.33
N THR A 183 4.82 -13.69 -20.95
CA THR A 183 3.42 -14.11 -20.89
C THR A 183 2.73 -13.38 -19.75
N VAL A 184 1.73 -12.56 -20.08
CA VAL A 184 0.89 -11.83 -19.13
C VAL A 184 -0.02 -12.83 -18.42
N VAL A 185 0.16 -13.01 -17.11
CA VAL A 185 -0.80 -13.73 -16.25
C VAL A 185 -1.59 -12.72 -15.42
N ASP A 186 -2.90 -12.99 -15.27
CA ASP A 186 -3.90 -12.11 -14.65
C ASP A 186 -3.60 -11.87 -13.15
N PRO A 187 -3.50 -10.60 -12.68
CA PRO A 187 -3.28 -10.25 -11.28
C PRO A 187 -4.31 -10.83 -10.29
N LEU A 188 -5.53 -11.13 -10.75
CA LEU A 188 -6.57 -11.77 -9.92
C LEU A 188 -6.29 -13.27 -9.69
N GLU A 189 -5.69 -13.95 -10.67
CA GLU A 189 -5.22 -15.33 -10.47
C GLU A 189 -4.07 -15.39 -9.48
N GLU A 190 -3.14 -14.43 -9.56
CA GLU A 190 -1.98 -14.37 -8.68
C GLU A 190 -2.38 -14.09 -7.21
N HIS A 191 -3.42 -13.28 -6.99
CA HIS A 191 -3.98 -13.04 -5.65
C HIS A 191 -4.69 -14.27 -5.07
N ARG A 192 -5.50 -14.97 -5.88
CA ARG A 192 -6.15 -16.24 -5.48
C ARG A 192 -5.13 -17.31 -5.13
N ALA A 193 -4.02 -17.38 -5.87
CA ALA A 193 -2.93 -18.30 -5.61
C ALA A 193 -2.23 -18.07 -4.25
N ARG A 194 -2.14 -16.82 -3.78
CA ARG A 194 -1.53 -16.46 -2.48
C ARG A 194 -2.42 -16.83 -1.29
N ILE A 195 -3.74 -16.66 -1.40
CA ILE A 195 -4.69 -17.06 -0.34
C ILE A 195 -4.71 -18.59 -0.21
N SER A 196 -4.75 -19.31 -1.34
CA SER A 196 -4.65 -20.78 -1.40
C SER A 196 -3.37 -21.33 -0.74
N ALA A 197 -2.24 -20.61 -0.81
CA ALA A 197 -0.97 -21.04 -0.25
C ALA A 197 -0.92 -21.07 1.30
N THR A 198 -1.94 -20.54 1.98
CA THR A 198 -2.03 -20.52 3.47
C THR A 198 -2.96 -21.59 4.05
N ASN A 199 -3.76 -22.27 3.23
CA ASN A 199 -4.65 -23.37 3.65
C ASN A 199 -4.06 -24.70 3.21
N VAL A 200 -3.55 -25.50 4.15
CA VAL A 200 -2.91 -26.81 3.90
C VAL A 200 -3.83 -27.75 3.10
N LYS A 201 -5.15 -27.69 3.32
CA LYS A 201 -6.13 -28.54 2.63
C LYS A 201 -6.24 -28.16 1.14
N ASP A 202 -6.28 -26.87 0.85
CA ASP A 202 -6.37 -26.36 -0.53
C ASP A 202 -5.06 -26.57 -1.28
N LEU A 203 -3.92 -26.41 -0.59
CA LEU A 203 -2.61 -26.70 -1.17
C LEU A 203 -2.46 -28.19 -1.52
N THR A 204 -2.94 -29.08 -0.66
CA THR A 204 -2.91 -30.53 -0.90
C THR A 204 -3.72 -30.90 -2.14
N ALA A 205 -4.94 -30.35 -2.29
CA ALA A 205 -5.77 -30.57 -3.46
C ALA A 205 -5.06 -30.09 -4.75
N ARG A 206 -4.46 -28.90 -4.72
CA ARG A 206 -3.72 -28.33 -5.85
C ARG A 206 -2.51 -29.17 -6.27
N ILE A 207 -1.73 -29.66 -5.31
CA ILE A 207 -0.57 -30.53 -5.59
C ILE A 207 -1.03 -31.83 -6.23
N VAL A 208 -2.10 -32.45 -5.72
CA VAL A 208 -2.68 -33.67 -6.28
C VAL A 208 -3.16 -33.45 -7.71
N GLU A 209 -3.86 -32.35 -7.99
CA GLU A 209 -4.29 -31.99 -9.35
C GLU A 209 -3.11 -31.80 -10.31
N MET A 210 -2.05 -31.08 -9.89
CA MET A 210 -0.85 -30.87 -10.70
C MET A 210 -0.16 -32.18 -11.08
N VAL A 211 -0.07 -33.13 -10.14
CA VAL A 211 0.53 -34.44 -10.38
C VAL A 211 -0.35 -35.29 -11.29
N ILE A 212 -1.67 -35.34 -11.06
CA ILE A 212 -2.61 -36.10 -11.91
C ILE A 212 -2.61 -35.55 -13.35
N ALA A 213 -2.64 -34.23 -13.51
CA ALA A 213 -2.69 -33.58 -14.82
C ALA A 213 -1.45 -33.86 -15.69
N ASN A 214 -0.31 -34.13 -15.05
CA ASN A 214 0.97 -34.36 -15.73
C ASN A 214 1.50 -35.80 -15.60
N ALA A 215 0.70 -36.72 -15.06
CA ALA A 215 1.13 -38.08 -14.70
C ALA A 215 1.77 -38.88 -15.86
N ASN A 216 1.36 -38.60 -17.10
CA ASN A 216 1.85 -39.30 -18.29
C ASN A 216 2.99 -38.56 -19.03
N ASN A 217 3.48 -37.43 -18.50
CA ASN A 217 4.54 -36.64 -19.12
C ASN A 217 5.70 -36.42 -18.14
N GLN A 218 6.59 -37.40 -18.08
CA GLN A 218 7.75 -37.41 -17.19
C GLN A 218 8.64 -36.17 -17.35
N LYS A 219 8.84 -35.69 -18.58
CA LYS A 219 9.67 -34.50 -18.84
C LYS A 219 9.04 -33.24 -18.24
N THR A 220 7.73 -33.06 -18.39
CA THR A 220 7.01 -31.92 -17.78
C THR A 220 6.99 -32.00 -16.27
N LEU A 221 6.82 -33.21 -15.71
CA LEU A 221 6.88 -33.43 -14.26
C LEU A 221 8.22 -32.99 -13.68
N GLU A 222 9.33 -33.44 -14.26
CA GLU A 222 10.69 -33.15 -13.77
C GLU A 222 11.10 -31.69 -13.97
N GLN A 223 10.76 -31.09 -15.11
CA GLN A 223 11.25 -29.76 -15.46
C GLN A 223 10.38 -28.62 -14.92
N THR A 224 9.10 -28.88 -14.65
CA THR A 224 8.12 -27.83 -14.33
C THR A 224 7.32 -28.14 -13.07
N THR A 225 6.64 -29.28 -13.04
CA THR A 225 5.68 -29.59 -11.97
C THR A 225 6.35 -29.79 -10.62
N ILE A 226 7.48 -30.52 -10.56
CA ILE A 226 8.23 -30.77 -9.33
C ILE A 226 8.81 -29.48 -8.74
N PRO A 227 9.54 -28.62 -9.50
CA PRO A 227 10.01 -27.33 -9.00
C PRO A 227 8.89 -26.44 -8.45
N GLU A 228 7.72 -26.43 -9.10
CA GLU A 228 6.58 -25.63 -8.65
C GLU A 228 5.97 -26.15 -7.34
N ILE A 229 5.85 -27.48 -7.18
CA ILE A 229 5.46 -28.11 -5.91
C ILE A 229 6.48 -27.80 -4.81
N GLN A 230 7.78 -27.86 -5.10
CA GLN A 230 8.83 -27.53 -4.13
C GLN A 230 8.75 -26.07 -3.66
N ASN A 231 8.45 -25.14 -4.56
CA ASN A 231 8.24 -23.73 -4.21
C ASN A 231 7.00 -23.54 -3.33
N LEU A 232 5.88 -24.20 -3.66
CA LEU A 232 4.66 -24.16 -2.86
C LEU A 232 4.91 -24.69 -1.43
N LEU A 233 5.61 -25.81 -1.29
CA LEU A 233 5.97 -26.39 0.00
C LEU A 233 6.96 -25.52 0.77
N THR A 234 7.91 -24.87 0.09
CA THR A 234 8.86 -23.93 0.70
C THR A 234 8.15 -22.70 1.25
N ASN A 235 7.19 -22.17 0.51
CA ASN A 235 6.38 -21.04 0.97
C ASN A 235 5.51 -21.42 2.17
N LEU A 236 4.83 -22.58 2.14
CA LEU A 236 4.07 -23.08 3.29
C LEU A 236 4.96 -23.29 4.52
N LYS A 237 6.15 -23.85 4.31
CA LYS A 237 7.17 -24.06 5.34
C LYS A 237 7.54 -22.73 5.99
N ASN A 238 7.92 -21.73 5.19
CA ASN A 238 8.35 -20.42 5.69
C ASN A 238 7.25 -19.71 6.49
N VAL A 239 5.99 -19.78 6.03
CA VAL A 239 4.82 -19.22 6.74
C VAL A 239 4.54 -19.98 8.05
N SER A 240 4.75 -21.30 8.08
CA SER A 240 4.57 -22.11 9.28
C SER A 240 5.65 -21.86 10.33
N TYR A 241 6.91 -21.63 9.92
CA TYR A 241 8.00 -21.25 10.85
C TYR A 241 7.77 -19.87 11.50
N SER A 242 7.25 -18.90 10.74
CA SER A 242 6.89 -17.58 11.31
C SER A 242 5.74 -17.65 12.31
N ASN A 243 4.83 -18.62 12.17
CA ASN A 243 3.73 -18.80 13.12
C ASN A 243 4.13 -19.64 14.35
N GLY A 244 5.00 -20.65 14.19
CA GLY A 244 5.49 -21.48 15.30
C GLY A 244 6.49 -20.77 16.22
N TYR A 245 7.30 -19.85 15.71
CA TYR A 245 8.22 -19.04 16.53
C TYR A 245 7.50 -18.06 17.46
N ASN A 246 6.27 -17.66 17.11
CA ASN A 246 5.41 -16.77 17.89
C ASN A 246 4.48 -17.50 18.87
N ALA A 247 4.43 -18.84 18.85
CA ALA A 247 3.59 -19.65 19.75
C ALA A 247 4.31 -20.12 21.03
N ASN A 248 5.65 -19.97 21.11
CA ASN A 248 6.49 -20.36 22.26
C ASN A 248 7.10 -19.15 23.00
N LYS A 249 6.48 -17.97 22.93
CA LYS A 249 6.84 -16.79 23.73
C LYS A 249 5.65 -16.28 24.51
#